data_AF-A0A951CKY1-F1
#
_entry.id   AF-A0A951CKY1-F1
#
_cell.length_a   1.000
_cell.length_b   1.000
_cell.length_c   1.000
_cell.angle_alpha   90.00
_cell.angle_beta   90.00
_cell.angle_gamma   90.00
#
_symmetry.space_group_name_H-M   'P 1'
#
loop_
_entity.id
_entity.type
_entity.pdbx_description
1 polymer ?
#
loop_
_entity_poly.entity_id
_entity_poly.type
_entity_poly.pdbx_seq_one_letter_code
_entity_poly.pdbx_strand_id
1 'polypeptide(L)'
;MSNADTLADRWRAARPPVAGLHLDSAACSRQSFAVLDAATRHARHEAEVGGYVAAEVATPVLDAGRAAVAALGGMPDAEVVFTTGSLHALDLLLASWPPGGRTLACLPGEYGPNLAVMAAHG
;
A
#
# COMPACT_ATOMS: atom_id res chain seq x y z
N MET A 1 -37.29 10.07 -8.62
CA MET A 1 -35.99 9.55 -9.10
C MET A 1 -35.04 9.60 -7.92
N SER A 2 -34.68 8.46 -7.33
CA SER A 2 -33.76 8.44 -6.19
C SER A 2 -32.43 9.03 -6.64
N ASN A 3 -31.94 10.01 -5.89
CA ASN A 3 -30.62 10.59 -6.09
C ASN A 3 -29.62 9.51 -5.68
N ALA A 4 -29.15 8.70 -6.63
CA ALA A 4 -28.11 7.73 -6.36
C ALA A 4 -26.87 8.52 -5.93
N ASP A 5 -26.41 8.31 -4.69
CA ASP A 5 -25.21 8.98 -4.17
C ASP A 5 -24.09 8.91 -5.20
N THR A 6 -23.48 10.05 -5.51
CA THR A 6 -22.39 10.06 -6.48
C THR A 6 -21.18 9.32 -5.92
N LEU A 7 -20.22 8.94 -6.77
CA LEU A 7 -18.95 8.39 -6.30
C LEU A 7 -18.25 9.35 -5.32
N ALA A 8 -18.35 10.67 -5.56
CA ALA A 8 -17.78 11.69 -4.70
C ALA A 8 -18.46 11.75 -3.33
N ASP A 9 -19.79 11.61 -3.28
CA ASP A 9 -20.55 11.56 -2.02
C ASP A 9 -20.13 10.35 -1.20
N ARG A 10 -20.11 9.15 -1.82
CA ARG A 10 -19.67 7.92 -1.16
C ARG A 10 -18.23 7.99 -0.67
N TRP A 11 -17.31 8.52 -1.49
CA TRP A 11 -15.90 8.65 -1.13
C TRP A 11 -15.70 9.57 0.09
N ARG A 12 -16.46 10.67 0.17
CA ARG A 12 -16.43 11.60 1.30
C ARG A 12 -17.05 10.98 2.55
N ALA A 13 -18.21 10.34 2.42
CA ALA A 13 -18.92 9.71 3.54
C ALA A 13 -18.10 8.60 4.22
N ALA A 14 -17.24 7.92 3.47
CA ALA A 14 -16.38 6.86 3.99
C ALA A 14 -15.20 7.36 4.85
N ARG A 15 -15.02 8.68 5.05
CA ARG A 15 -13.82 9.27 5.69
C ARG A 15 -14.21 10.30 6.74
N PRO A 16 -13.34 10.57 7.74
CA PRO A 16 -13.49 11.72 8.61
C PRO A 16 -13.64 13.03 7.81
N PRO A 17 -14.42 14.00 8.32
CA PRO A 17 -14.44 15.35 7.76
C PRO A 17 -13.02 15.89 7.61
N VAL A 18 -12.76 16.52 6.47
CA VAL A 18 -11.45 17.15 6.24
C VAL A 18 -11.36 18.41 7.11
N ALA A 19 -10.23 18.63 7.78
CA ALA A 19 -10.02 19.82 8.61
C ALA A 19 -9.91 21.13 7.78
N GLY A 20 -9.82 21.02 6.45
CA GLY A 20 -9.69 22.12 5.49
C GLY A 20 -9.75 21.60 4.05
N LEU A 21 -8.99 22.19 3.14
CA LEU A 21 -8.85 21.67 1.78
C LEU A 21 -7.63 20.73 1.71
N HIS A 22 -7.83 19.49 1.30
CA HIS A 22 -6.74 18.51 1.09
C HIS A 22 -6.41 18.39 -0.39
N LEU A 23 -5.41 19.16 -0.84
CA LEU A 23 -4.92 19.14 -2.22
C LEU A 23 -3.62 18.35 -2.39
N ASP A 24 -3.24 17.57 -1.37
CA ASP A 24 -1.96 16.84 -1.28
C ASP A 24 -2.15 15.32 -1.32
N SER A 25 -3.14 14.85 -2.08
CA SER A 25 -3.47 13.41 -2.18
C SER A 25 -2.34 12.57 -2.79
N ALA A 26 -1.47 13.20 -3.59
CA ALA A 26 -0.33 12.55 -4.23
C ALA A 26 0.81 12.27 -3.24
N ALA A 27 1.01 13.11 -2.22
CA ALA A 27 1.97 12.82 -1.16
C ALA A 27 1.43 11.78 -0.18
N CYS A 28 0.20 11.99 0.34
CA CYS A 28 -0.47 10.99 1.17
C CYS A 28 -1.99 11.16 1.13
N SER A 29 -2.67 10.09 0.77
CA SER A 29 -4.13 10.07 0.72
C SER A 29 -4.77 9.90 2.10
N ARG A 30 -5.98 10.45 2.27
CA ARG A 30 -6.75 10.33 3.51
C ARG A 30 -7.39 8.94 3.64
N GLN A 31 -7.28 8.36 4.83
CA GLN A 31 -7.79 7.02 5.15
C GLN A 31 -9.32 7.02 5.35
N SER A 32 -9.97 5.90 5.00
CA SER A 32 -11.39 5.65 5.32
C SER A 32 -11.57 5.16 6.75
N PHE A 33 -12.78 5.29 7.29
CA PHE A 33 -13.14 4.73 8.60
C PHE A 33 -12.83 3.23 8.66
N ALA A 34 -13.19 2.47 7.60
CA ALA A 34 -12.92 1.04 7.55
C ALA A 34 -11.42 0.70 7.67
N VAL A 35 -10.53 1.49 7.06
CA VAL A 35 -9.07 1.30 7.18
C VAL A 35 -8.60 1.66 8.59
N LEU A 36 -9.05 2.79 9.13
CA LEU A 36 -8.71 3.23 10.48
C LEU A 36 -9.14 2.19 11.53
N ASP A 37 -10.35 1.65 11.40
CA ASP A 37 -10.91 0.64 12.31
C ASP A 37 -10.14 -0.67 12.22
N ALA A 38 -9.75 -1.11 11.01
CA ALA A 38 -8.96 -2.33 10.82
C ALA A 38 -7.57 -2.19 11.45
N ALA A 39 -6.87 -1.09 11.19
CA ALA A 39 -5.54 -0.83 11.74
C ALA A 39 -5.59 -0.70 13.27
N THR A 40 -6.54 0.05 13.81
CA THR A 40 -6.69 0.24 15.26
C THR A 40 -7.03 -1.06 15.97
N ARG A 41 -7.90 -1.89 15.38
CA ARG A 41 -8.25 -3.21 15.93
C ARG A 41 -7.02 -4.13 15.97
N HIS A 42 -6.22 -4.15 14.91
CA HIS A 42 -5.01 -4.95 14.88
C HIS A 42 -3.98 -4.46 15.92
N ALA A 43 -3.69 -3.16 15.95
CA ALA A 43 -2.76 -2.58 16.93
C ALA A 43 -3.19 -2.84 18.39
N ARG A 44 -4.50 -2.76 18.65
CA ARG A 44 -5.04 -3.13 19.97
C ARG A 44 -4.83 -4.62 20.27
N HIS A 45 -5.08 -5.49 19.29
CA HIS A 45 -4.89 -6.92 19.46
C HIS A 45 -3.41 -7.26 19.74
N GLU A 46 -2.47 -6.64 19.03
CA GLU A 46 -1.04 -6.76 19.31
C GLU A 46 -0.70 -6.37 20.75
N ALA A 47 -1.32 -5.32 21.30
CA ALA A 47 -1.12 -4.92 22.68
C ALA A 47 -1.74 -5.91 23.70
N GLU A 48 -2.79 -6.64 23.31
CA GLU A 48 -3.48 -7.62 24.16
C GLU A 48 -2.76 -8.98 24.21
N VAL A 49 -2.18 -9.44 23.09
CA VAL A 49 -1.62 -10.80 22.97
C VAL A 49 -0.15 -10.87 22.54
N GLY A 50 0.47 -9.73 22.24
CA GLY A 50 1.82 -9.65 21.68
C GLY A 50 1.84 -9.74 20.15
N GLY A 51 2.81 -9.06 19.53
CA GLY A 51 2.88 -8.90 18.06
C GLY A 51 3.01 -10.20 17.28
N TYR A 52 3.82 -11.15 17.73
CA TYR A 52 3.99 -12.43 17.02
C TYR A 52 2.70 -13.26 17.00
N VAL A 53 1.99 -13.36 18.13
CA VAL A 53 0.71 -14.08 18.22
C VAL A 53 -0.35 -13.39 17.37
N ALA A 54 -0.44 -12.06 17.44
CA ALA A 54 -1.37 -11.29 16.63
C ALA A 54 -1.09 -11.42 15.11
N ALA A 55 0.19 -11.49 14.72
CA ALA A 55 0.60 -11.68 13.33
C ALA A 55 0.19 -13.07 12.80
N GLU A 56 0.40 -14.13 13.58
CA GLU A 56 -0.06 -15.48 13.22
C GLU A 56 -1.58 -15.51 12.98
N VAL A 57 -2.36 -14.92 13.90
CA VAL A 57 -3.82 -14.79 13.77
C VAL A 57 -4.23 -13.96 12.54
N ALA A 58 -3.43 -12.97 12.15
CA ALA A 58 -3.71 -12.11 11.00
C ALA A 58 -3.48 -12.80 9.64
N THR A 59 -2.83 -13.98 9.59
CA THR A 59 -2.47 -14.68 8.35
C THR A 59 -3.63 -14.77 7.34
N PRO A 60 -4.85 -15.24 7.70
CA PRO A 60 -5.95 -15.34 6.73
C PRO A 60 -6.39 -13.99 6.15
N VAL A 61 -6.31 -12.92 6.96
CA VAL A 61 -6.66 -11.57 6.51
C VAL A 61 -5.59 -11.01 5.57
N LEU A 62 -4.31 -11.30 5.84
CA LEU A 62 -3.21 -10.92 4.96
C LEU A 62 -3.27 -11.67 3.62
N ASP A 63 -3.63 -12.95 3.63
CA ASP A 63 -3.76 -13.74 2.40
C ASP A 63 -4.96 -13.29 1.56
N ALA A 64 -6.09 -12.98 2.19
CA ALA A 64 -7.21 -12.32 1.51
C ALA A 64 -6.81 -10.95 0.95
N GLY A 65 -5.99 -10.19 1.69
CA GLY A 65 -5.45 -8.90 1.25
C GLY A 65 -4.57 -9.04 0.00
N ARG A 66 -3.68 -10.04 -0.04
CA ARG A 66 -2.86 -10.35 -1.22
C ARG A 66 -3.71 -10.64 -2.45
N ALA A 67 -4.72 -11.51 -2.30
CA ALA A 67 -5.64 -11.84 -3.39
C ALA A 67 -6.42 -10.60 -3.88
N ALA A 68 -6.83 -9.72 -2.98
CA ALA A 68 -7.51 -8.47 -3.33
C ALA A 68 -6.61 -7.51 -4.11
N VAL A 69 -5.32 -7.39 -3.75
CA VAL A 69 -4.34 -6.56 -4.47
C VAL A 69 -4.04 -7.13 -5.86
N ALA A 70 -3.89 -8.45 -5.98
CA ALA A 70 -3.70 -9.15 -7.25
C ALA A 70 -4.87 -8.85 -8.21
N ALA A 71 -6.10 -8.99 -7.71
CA ALA A 71 -7.31 -8.68 -8.47
C ALA A 71 -7.42 -7.19 -8.84
N LEU A 72 -7.10 -6.28 -7.91
CA LEU A 72 -7.10 -4.83 -8.16
C LEU A 72 -6.12 -4.43 -9.27
N GLY A 73 -4.96 -5.09 -9.32
CA GLY A 73 -3.95 -4.90 -10.36
C GLY A 73 -4.28 -5.56 -11.71
N GLY A 74 -5.40 -6.28 -11.82
CA GLY A 74 -5.76 -7.03 -13.02
C GLY A 74 -4.89 -8.27 -13.27
N MET A 75 -4.19 -8.76 -12.25
CA MET A 75 -3.30 -9.92 -12.33
C MET A 75 -3.69 -10.93 -11.22
N PRO A 76 -4.84 -11.61 -11.33
CA PRO A 76 -5.39 -12.43 -10.24
C PRO A 76 -4.47 -13.58 -9.81
N ASP A 77 -3.63 -14.08 -10.71
CA ASP A 77 -2.68 -15.17 -10.44
C ASP A 77 -1.30 -14.67 -9.97
N ALA A 78 -1.15 -13.37 -9.73
CA ALA A 78 0.12 -12.80 -9.31
C ALA A 78 0.47 -13.16 -7.86
N GLU A 79 1.75 -13.45 -7.62
CA GLU A 79 2.30 -13.46 -6.28
C GLU A 79 2.42 -12.02 -5.75
N VAL A 80 1.78 -11.72 -4.62
CA VAL A 80 1.81 -10.40 -4.01
C VAL A 80 2.64 -10.45 -2.74
N VAL A 81 3.73 -9.68 -2.71
CA VAL A 81 4.57 -9.50 -1.52
C VAL A 81 4.26 -8.15 -0.88
N PHE A 82 3.88 -8.16 0.39
CA PHE A 82 3.76 -6.92 1.17
C PHE A 82 5.14 -6.48 1.68
N THR A 83 5.47 -5.23 1.43
CA THR A 83 6.67 -4.56 1.96
C THR A 83 6.24 -3.34 2.79
N THR A 84 7.20 -2.62 3.36
CA THR A 84 6.91 -1.41 4.15
C THR A 84 6.66 -0.16 3.29
N GLY A 85 6.83 -0.24 1.97
CA GLY A 85 6.61 0.87 1.05
C GLY A 85 7.24 0.64 -0.33
N SER A 86 6.94 1.53 -1.28
CA SER A 86 7.41 1.43 -2.67
C SER A 86 8.93 1.45 -2.80
N LEU A 87 9.63 2.28 -2.02
CA LEU A 87 11.11 2.32 -2.02
C LEU A 87 11.72 1.02 -1.50
N HIS A 88 11.15 0.44 -0.44
CA HIS A 88 11.60 -0.85 0.07
C HIS A 88 11.33 -1.98 -0.94
N ALA A 89 10.20 -1.94 -1.65
CA ALA A 89 9.92 -2.89 -2.72
C ALA A 89 10.93 -2.78 -3.88
N LEU A 90 11.27 -1.56 -4.31
CA LEU A 90 12.27 -1.33 -5.34
C LEU A 90 13.66 -1.81 -4.91
N ASP A 91 14.06 -1.51 -3.68
CA ASP A 91 15.33 -1.94 -3.11
C ASP A 91 15.46 -3.47 -3.10
N LEU A 92 14.44 -4.18 -2.59
CA LEU A 92 14.40 -5.65 -2.60
C LEU A 92 14.48 -6.20 -4.03
N LEU A 93 13.74 -5.61 -4.97
CA LEU A 93 13.75 -6.04 -6.37
C LEU A 93 15.15 -5.93 -6.98
N LEU A 94 15.80 -4.77 -6.83
CA LEU A 94 17.14 -4.54 -7.40
C LEU A 94 18.23 -5.36 -6.68
N ALA A 95 18.14 -5.51 -5.37
CA ALA A 95 19.05 -6.34 -4.58
C ALA A 95 18.99 -7.80 -5.01
N SER A 96 17.78 -8.31 -5.31
CA SER A 96 17.55 -9.71 -5.70
C SER A 96 17.89 -10.03 -7.16
N TRP A 97 18.19 -9.01 -7.98
CA TRP A 97 18.36 -9.20 -9.41
C TRP A 97 19.57 -10.10 -9.74
N PRO A 98 19.41 -11.12 -10.62
CA PRO A 98 20.49 -12.06 -10.91
C PRO A 98 21.78 -11.38 -11.41
N PRO A 99 22.96 -11.95 -11.08
CA PRO A 99 24.22 -11.49 -11.64
C PRO A 99 24.27 -11.74 -13.16
N GLY A 100 24.94 -10.88 -13.92
CA GLY A 100 25.09 -11.05 -15.38
C GLY A 100 24.82 -9.80 -16.24
N GLY A 101 24.61 -8.64 -15.61
CA GLY A 101 24.37 -7.36 -16.29
C GLY A 101 22.98 -6.83 -16.02
N ARG A 102 22.91 -5.66 -15.40
CA ARG A 102 21.67 -4.94 -15.13
C ARG A 102 21.70 -3.69 -16.00
N THR A 103 20.60 -3.41 -16.67
CA THR A 103 20.43 -2.14 -17.38
C THR A 103 19.08 -1.60 -16.96
N LEU A 104 19.11 -0.44 -16.31
CA LEU A 104 17.91 0.22 -15.86
C LEU A 104 17.67 1.48 -16.70
N ALA A 105 16.47 1.61 -17.23
CA ALA A 105 16.04 2.82 -17.91
C ALA A 105 15.47 3.80 -16.88
N CYS A 106 16.17 4.91 -16.64
CA CYS A 106 15.67 6.02 -15.82
C CYS A 106 15.04 7.08 -16.74
N LEU A 107 13.72 7.24 -16.66
CA LEU A 107 13.00 8.18 -17.52
C LEU A 107 13.07 9.62 -16.96
N PRO A 108 13.02 10.66 -17.82
CA PRO A 108 12.83 12.03 -17.36
C PRO A 108 11.55 12.16 -16.51
N GLY A 109 11.67 12.75 -15.32
CA GLY A 109 10.56 12.90 -14.38
C GLY A 109 10.40 11.75 -13.39
N GLU A 110 11.32 10.79 -13.36
CA GLU A 110 11.38 9.79 -12.29
C GLU A 110 11.44 10.46 -10.90
N TYR A 111 10.77 9.83 -9.93
CA TYR A 111 10.76 10.27 -8.56
C TYR A 111 12.17 10.21 -7.98
N GLY A 112 12.69 11.34 -7.48
CA GLY A 112 14.08 11.46 -7.02
C GLY A 112 14.56 10.34 -6.07
N PRO A 113 13.76 9.94 -5.07
CA PRO A 113 14.10 8.81 -4.21
C PRO A 113 14.25 7.46 -4.94
N ASN A 114 13.50 7.21 -6.02
CA ASN A 114 13.72 6.02 -6.84
C ASN A 114 15.10 6.09 -7.49
N LEU A 115 15.49 7.23 -8.06
CA LEU A 115 16.82 7.42 -8.67
C LEU A 115 17.95 7.16 -7.67
N ALA A 116 17.78 7.57 -6.41
CA ALA A 116 18.78 7.33 -5.36
C ALA A 116 18.94 5.83 -5.05
N VAL A 117 17.83 5.08 -4.95
CA VAL A 117 17.86 3.62 -4.76
C VAL A 117 18.48 2.94 -5.98
N MET A 118 18.09 3.33 -7.19
CA MET A 118 18.63 2.79 -8.43
C MET A 118 20.15 2.98 -8.52
N ALA A 119 20.64 4.19 -8.25
CA ALA A 119 22.07 4.49 -8.26
C ALA A 119 22.88 3.67 -7.24
N ALA A 120 22.26 3.24 -6.13
CA ALA A 120 22.91 2.37 -5.14
C ALA A 120 23.10 0.92 -5.65
N HIS A 121 22.35 0.49 -6.66
CA HIS A 121 22.37 -0.87 -7.22
C HIS A 121 23.09 -1.01 -8.57
N GLY A 122 23.62 0.10 -9.11
CA GLY A 122 24.38 0.16 -10.36
C GLY A 122 23.52 0.19 -11.63
#